data_AF-A0A7V9V701-F1
#
_entry.id   AF-A0A7V9V701-F1
#
_cell.length_a   1.000
_cell.length_b   1.000
_cell.length_c   1.000
_cell.angle_alpha   90.00
_cell.angle_beta   90.00
_cell.angle_gamma   90.00
#
_symmetry.space_group_name_H-M   'P 1'
#
loop_
_entity.id
_entity.type
_entity.pdbx_description
1 polymer ?
#
loop_
_entity_poly.entity_id
_entity_poly.type
_entity_poly.pdbx_seq_one_letter_code
_entity_poly.pdbx_strand_id
1 'polypeptide(L)' 'ELKREFTIVIVTHNMQQAARVSDRTAFFTTEVNEKGQRTGVLVEVDRTEKIFTTPSDQRTEDYITGRFG' A
#
# COMPACT_ATOMS: atom_id res chain seq x y z
N GLU A 1 -12.10 -10.14 16.19
CA GLU A 1 -12.71 -11.47 16.13
C GLU A 1 -12.79 -11.97 14.69
N LEU A 2 -13.53 -11.28 13.81
CA LEU A 2 -13.68 -11.61 12.38
C LEU A 2 -12.39 -11.94 11.62
N LYS A 3 -11.27 -11.23 11.86
CA LYS A 3 -10.00 -11.50 11.17
C LYS A 3 -9.42 -12.91 11.42
N ARG A 4 -9.85 -13.59 12.49
CA ARG A 4 -9.44 -14.96 12.80
C ARG A 4 -10.23 -16.00 12.03
N GLU A 5 -11.43 -15.64 11.58
CA GLU A 5 -12.39 -16.54 10.94
C GLU A 5 -12.45 -16.32 9.42
N PHE A 6 -12.05 -15.13 8.95
CA PHE A 6 -12.14 -14.73 7.56
C PHE A 6 -10.85 -14.13 7.02
N THR A 7 -10.60 -14.36 5.74
CA THR A 7 -9.62 -13.57 4.99
C THR A 7 -10.29 -12.28 4.54
N ILE A 8 -9.79 -11.15 5.03
CA ILE A 8 -10.35 -9.83 4.77
C ILE A 8 -9.37 -9.06 3.87
N VAL A 9 -9.86 -8.58 2.72
CA VAL A 9 -9.12 -7.70 1.82
C VAL A 9 -9.85 -6.36 1.78
N ILE A 10 -9.13 -5.28 2.07
CA ILE A 10 -9.68 -3.91 2.11
C ILE A 10 -8.83 -3.05 1.19
N VAL A 11 -9.49 -2.31 0.29
CA VAL A 11 -8.89 -1.24 -0.50
C VAL A 11 -9.28 0.08 0.14
N THR A 12 -8.31 0.87 0.57
CA THR A 12 -8.56 2.13 1.27
C THR A 12 -7.44 3.13 1.06
N HIS A 13 -7.77 4.42 1.09
CA HIS A 13 -6.82 5.53 1.19
C HIS A 13 -6.60 5.97 2.64
N ASN A 14 -7.32 5.38 3.61
CA ASN A 14 -7.16 5.69 5.02
C ASN A 14 -5.94 4.94 5.59
N MET A 15 -4.78 5.55 5.42
CA MET A 15 -3.48 4.98 5.84
C MET A 15 -3.42 4.73 7.36
N GLN A 16 -4.00 5.61 8.17
CA GLN A 16 -4.00 5.48 9.63
C GLN A 16 -4.77 4.23 10.08
N GLN A 17 -5.91 3.93 9.44
CA GLN A 17 -6.66 2.72 9.72
C GLN A 17 -5.92 1.48 9.20
N ALA A 18 -5.40 1.54 7.98
CA ALA A 18 -4.64 0.44 7.38
C ALA A 18 -3.45 0.05 8.27
N ALA A 19 -2.67 1.04 8.76
CA ALA A 19 -1.54 0.82 9.65
C ALA A 19 -1.93 0.12 10.96
N ARG A 20 -3.15 0.34 11.45
CA ARG A 20 -3.63 -0.20 12.73
C ARG A 20 -4.28 -1.58 12.62
N VAL A 21 -5.00 -1.85 11.53
CA VAL A 21 -5.89 -3.03 11.45
C VAL A 21 -5.37 -4.14 10.54
N SER A 22 -4.47 -3.83 9.61
CA SER A 22 -3.97 -4.78 8.63
C SER A 22 -2.79 -5.61 9.16
N ASP A 23 -2.74 -6.89 8.80
CA ASP A 23 -1.57 -7.74 9.07
C ASP A 23 -0.49 -7.55 7.98
N ARG A 24 -0.92 -7.37 6.72
CA ARG A 24 -0.08 -7.09 5.56
C ARG A 24 -0.68 -5.95 4.76
N THR A 25 0.18 -5.17 4.12
CA THR A 25 -0.21 -4.05 3.26
C THR A 25 0.46 -4.20 1.90
N ALA A 26 -0.33 -3.95 0.86
CA ALA A 26 0.11 -3.91 -0.52
C ALA A 26 -0.06 -2.48 -1.04
N PHE A 27 1.01 -1.88 -1.52
CA PHE A 27 0.99 -0.56 -2.15
C PHE A 27 0.91 -0.71 -3.67
N PHE A 28 -0.07 -0.02 -4.27
CA PHE A 28 -0.26 0.05 -5.70
C PHE A 28 -0.09 1.49 -6.17
N THR A 29 0.54 1.68 -7.33
CA THR A 29 0.59 2.94 -8.06
C THR A 29 0.11 2.75 -9.50
N THR A 30 0.03 3.83 -10.27
CA THR A 30 -0.29 3.78 -11.69
C THR A 30 0.93 4.17 -12.52
N GLU A 31 1.26 3.35 -13.52
CA GLU A 31 2.24 3.68 -14.56
C GLU A 31 1.53 4.03 -15.87
N VAL A 32 2.15 4.89 -16.68
CA VAL A 32 1.63 5.28 -17.99
C VAL A 32 2.68 4.92 -19.04
N ASN A 33 2.30 4.09 -20.01
CA ASN A 33 3.20 3.74 -21.09
C ASN A 33 3.25 4.84 -22.17
N GLU A 34 4.17 4.70 -23.13
CA GLU A 34 4.36 5.65 -24.24
C GLU A 34 3.09 5.85 -25.10
N LYS A 35 2.15 4.90 -25.04
CA LYS A 35 0.86 4.96 -25.76
C LYS A 35 -0.26 5.61 -24.92
N GLY A 36 0.08 6.18 -23.75
CA GLY A 36 -0.87 6.82 -22.85
C GLY A 36 -1.76 5.85 -22.07
N GLN A 37 -1.49 4.54 -22.09
CA GLN A 37 -2.28 3.56 -21.37
C GLN A 37 -1.83 3.49 -19.91
N ARG A 38 -2.79 3.57 -19.00
CA ARG A 38 -2.56 3.46 -17.55
C ARG A 38 -2.62 2.02 -17.10
N THR A 39 -1.69 1.58 -16.28
CA THR A 39 -1.69 0.24 -15.67
C THR A 39 -1.37 0.34 -14.19
N GLY A 40 -2.12 -0.39 -13.37
CA GLY A 40 -1.85 -0.49 -11.94
C GLY A 40 -0.63 -1.40 -11.71
N VAL A 41 0.29 -0.94 -10.89
CA VAL A 41 1.52 -1.67 -10.56
C VAL A 41 1.57 -1.89 -9.06
N LEU A 42 1.74 -3.15 -8.68
CA LEU A 42 2.04 -3.55 -7.32
C LEU A 42 3.50 -3.19 -7.02
N VAL A 43 3.70 -2.15 -6.23
CA VAL A 43 5.03 -1.60 -5.92
C VAL A 43 5.69 -2.42 -4.82
N GLU A 44 4.96 -2.64 -3.72
CA GLU A 44 5.51 -3.34 -2.55
C GLU A 44 4.40 -4.07 -1.78
N VAL A 45 4.72 -5.25 -1.25
CA VAL A 45 3.86 -5.99 -0.33
C VAL A 45 4.67 -6.56 0.82
N ASP A 46 4.37 -6.13 2.04
CA ASP A 46 5.06 -6.62 3.23
C ASP A 46 4.14 -6.57 4.46
N ARG A 47 4.68 -6.89 5.65
CA ARG A 47 4.03 -6.64 6.93
C ARG A 47 3.69 -5.17 7.04
N THR A 48 2.47 -4.88 7.50
CA THR A 48 1.95 -3.52 7.64
C THR A 48 2.91 -2.63 8.43
N GLU A 49 3.46 -3.13 9.54
CA GLU A 49 4.47 -2.41 10.34
C GLU A 49 5.67 -1.95 9.51
N LYS A 50 6.27 -2.83 8.70
CA LYS A 50 7.41 -2.49 7.86
C LYS A 50 7.05 -1.44 6.80
N ILE A 51 5.91 -1.64 6.11
CA ILE A 51 5.41 -0.71 5.10
C ILE A 51 5.30 0.71 5.67
N PHE A 52 4.74 0.87 6.88
CA PHE A 52 4.50 2.18 7.49
C PHE A 52 5.67 2.76 8.30
N THR A 53 6.80 2.06 8.45
CA THR A 53 7.95 2.53 9.25
C THR A 53 9.23 2.62 8.42
N THR A 54 9.66 1.52 7.83
CA THR A 54 10.87 1.41 7.01
C THR A 54 10.55 0.55 5.78
N PRO A 55 9.79 1.09 4.81
CA PRO A 55 9.51 0.39 3.56
C PRO A 55 10.81 0.17 2.77
N SER A 56 10.77 -0.79 1.85
CA SER A 56 11.94 -1.19 1.06
C SER A 56 12.01 -0.46 -0.28
N ASP A 57 10.88 0.05 -0.79
CA ASP A 57 10.81 0.80 -2.04
C ASP A 57 10.63 2.30 -1.75
N GLN A 58 11.45 3.15 -2.39
CA GLN A 58 11.40 4.60 -2.22
C GLN A 58 10.02 5.18 -2.57
N ARG A 59 9.32 4.61 -3.57
CA ARG A 59 7.98 5.08 -3.96
C ARG A 59 6.96 4.84 -2.84
N THR A 60 7.11 3.75 -2.08
CA THR A 60 6.30 3.49 -0.89
C THR A 60 6.61 4.50 0.22
N GLU A 61 7.90 4.76 0.47
CA GLU A 61 8.35 5.74 1.48
C GLU A 61 7.81 7.14 1.18
N ASP A 62 7.98 7.60 -0.06
CA ASP A 62 7.54 8.91 -0.50
C ASP A 62 6.01 9.06 -0.33
N TYR A 63 5.24 7.98 -0.56
CA TYR A 63 3.77 7.97 -0.45
C TYR A 63 3.31 8.10 0.98
N ILE A 64 3.92 7.32 1.88
CA ILE A 64 3.52 7.26 3.28
C ILE A 64 3.97 8.52 4.04
N THR A 65 5.12 9.08 3.69
CA THR A 65 5.63 10.33 4.28
C THR A 65 4.95 11.58 3.74
N GLY A 66 4.07 11.44 2.72
CA GLY A 66 3.37 12.57 2.12
C GLY A 66 4.25 13.47 1.26
N ARG A 67 5.39 12.95 0.76
CA ARG A 67 6.24 13.64 -0.23
C ARG A 67 5.68 13.62 -1.64
N PHE A 68 4.51 13.01 -1.85
CA PHE A 68 3.73 13.17 -3.08
C PHE A 68 2.77 14.35 -2.96
N GLY A 69 3.11 15.41 -3.68
CA GLY A 69 2.34 16.61 -3.98
C GLY A 69 2.94 17.29 -5.20
#